data_AF-A0A1G7VW83-F1
#
_entry.id   AF-A0A1G7VW83-F1
#
_cell.length_a   1.000
_cell.length_b   1.000
_cell.length_c   1.000
_cell.angle_alpha   90.00
_cell.angle_beta   90.00
_cell.angle_gamma   90.00
#
_symmetry.space_group_name_H-M   'P 1'
#
loop_
_entity.id
_entity.type
_entity.pdbx_description
1 polymer ?
#
loop_
_entity_poly.entity_id
_entity_poly.type
_entity_poly.pdbx_seq_one_letter_code
_entity_poly.pdbx_strand_id
1 'polypeptide(L)'
;MTPDTGAIVCRAIRERRLLVVGYGGAQRVVQPYVYGDDHSGDRLLSAYQLRGDSASGTSQGWKTFRMDRVESVVISDELFHGARSDFQRDDGVFLRIVCRLGD
;
A
#
# COMPACT_ATOMS: atom_id res chain seq x y z
N MET A 1 -4.40 -20.62 -9.85
CA MET A 1 -4.62 -20.03 -8.52
C MET A 1 -3.88 -18.70 -8.50
N THR A 2 -4.56 -17.62 -8.88
CA THR A 2 -3.98 -16.27 -8.71
C THR A 2 -3.85 -16.03 -7.21
N PRO A 3 -2.67 -15.68 -6.69
CA PRO A 3 -2.52 -15.40 -5.28
C PRO A 3 -3.49 -14.30 -4.85
N ASP A 4 -4.11 -14.46 -3.69
CA ASP A 4 -4.98 -13.45 -3.11
C ASP A 4 -4.21 -12.13 -2.99
N THR A 5 -4.76 -11.04 -3.53
CA THR A 5 -4.11 -9.73 -3.51
C THR A 5 -3.68 -9.32 -2.10
N GLY A 6 -4.47 -9.66 -1.08
CA GLY A 6 -4.12 -9.43 0.32
C GLY A 6 -2.85 -10.16 0.76
N ALA A 7 -2.63 -11.41 0.32
CA ALA A 7 -1.42 -12.17 0.64
C ALA A 7 -0.18 -11.52 0.00
N ILE A 8 -0.32 -11.02 -1.23
CA ILE A 8 0.74 -10.29 -1.94
C ILE A 8 1.13 -9.03 -1.17
N VAL A 9 0.13 -8.22 -0.77
CA VAL A 9 0.37 -6.98 -0.02
C VAL A 9 1.01 -7.27 1.33
N CYS A 10 0.50 -8.24 2.08
CA CYS A 10 1.06 -8.64 3.38
C CYS A 10 2.50 -9.13 3.25
N ARG A 11 2.81 -9.92 2.20
CA ARG A 11 4.17 -10.35 1.91
C ARG A 11 5.09 -9.17 1.65
N ALA A 12 4.65 -8.20 0.84
CA ALA A 12 5.43 -7.00 0.53
C ALA A 12 5.72 -6.16 1.78
N ILE A 13 4.73 -5.99 2.67
CA ILE A 13 4.89 -5.28 3.94
C ILE A 13 5.93 -5.98 4.83
N ARG A 14 5.79 -7.30 5.02
CA ARG A 14 6.68 -8.10 5.88
C ARG A 14 8.12 -8.13 5.36
N GLU A 15 8.29 -8.32 4.05
CA GLU A 15 9.60 -8.38 3.41
C GLU A 15 10.16 -6.99 3.07
N ARG A 16 9.42 -5.91 3.36
CA ARG A 16 9.78 -4.53 3.03
C ARG A 16 10.10 -4.33 1.54
N ARG A 17 9.30 -4.95 0.68
CA ARG A 17 9.37 -4.82 -0.78
C ARG A 17 8.46 -3.69 -1.27
N LEU A 18 8.88 -3.01 -2.33
CA LEU A 18 8.02 -2.07 -3.03
C LEU A 18 6.88 -2.82 -3.74
N LEU A 19 5.73 -2.16 -3.83
CA LEU A 19 4.61 -2.62 -4.64
C LEU A 19 4.44 -1.73 -5.87
N VAL A 20 4.18 -2.36 -7.00
CA VAL A 20 3.62 -1.68 -8.18
C VAL A 20 2.11 -1.91 -8.15
N VAL A 21 1.37 -0.82 -7.99
CA VAL A 21 -0.09 -0.83 -7.88
C VAL A 21 -0.69 -0.18 -9.13
N GLY A 22 -1.53 -0.90 -9.84
CA GLY A 22 -2.40 -0.34 -10.88
C GLY A 22 -3.65 0.26 -10.24
N TYR A 23 -3.87 1.56 -10.44
CA TYR A 23 -4.99 2.27 -9.84
C TYR A 23 -5.45 3.45 -10.71
N GLY A 24 -6.68 3.35 -11.22
CA GLY A 24 -7.28 4.39 -12.06
C GLY A 24 -6.55 4.57 -13.38
N GLY A 25 -6.15 3.46 -14.02
CA GLY A 25 -5.42 3.47 -15.29
C GLY A 25 -3.95 3.88 -15.21
N ALA A 26 -3.40 4.09 -14.01
CA ALA A 26 -2.01 4.47 -13.80
C ALA A 26 -1.27 3.46 -12.92
N GLN A 27 0.03 3.25 -13.18
CA GLN A 27 0.89 2.45 -12.32
C GLN A 27 1.65 3.32 -11.32
N ARG A 28 1.65 2.89 -10.07
CA ARG A 28 2.26 3.61 -8.94
C ARG A 28 3.21 2.69 -8.20
N VAL A 29 4.44 3.14 -7.99
CA VAL A 29 5.43 2.43 -7.18
C VAL A 29 5.35 2.97 -5.76
N VAL A 30 5.02 2.10 -4.80
CA VAL A 30 4.71 2.48 -3.43
C VAL A 30 5.45 1.62 -2.41
N GLN A 31 5.77 2.21 -1.26
CA GLN A 31 6.18 1.50 -0.05
C GLN A 31 4.91 1.17 0.75
N PRO A 32 4.52 -0.11 0.88
CA PRO A 32 3.34 -0.47 1.65
C PRO A 32 3.62 -0.46 3.17
N TYR A 33 2.69 0.09 3.97
CA TYR A 33 2.85 0.21 5.42
C TYR A 33 1.77 -0.51 6.21
N VAL A 34 0.49 -0.32 5.86
CA VAL A 34 -0.64 -0.89 6.60
C VAL A 34 -1.68 -1.40 5.61
N TYR A 35 -2.16 -2.62 5.86
CA TYR A 35 -3.25 -3.26 5.12
C TYR A 35 -4.33 -3.70 6.11
N GLY A 36 -5.57 -3.33 5.86
CA GLY A 36 -6.64 -3.50 6.84
C GLY A 36 -7.98 -2.98 6.36
N ASP A 37 -8.97 -2.98 7.25
CA ASP A 37 -10.30 -2.43 7.02
C ASP A 37 -10.45 -1.10 7.76
N ASP A 38 -11.14 -0.14 7.14
CA ASP A 38 -11.57 1.09 7.81
C ASP A 38 -12.87 0.89 8.60
N HIS A 39 -13.35 1.99 9.20
CA HIS A 39 -14.60 2.02 9.96
C HIS A 39 -15.85 1.79 9.11
N SER A 40 -15.76 1.95 7.79
CA SER A 40 -16.83 1.65 6.83
C SER A 40 -16.80 0.18 6.36
N GLY A 41 -15.80 -0.60 6.80
CA GLY A 41 -15.61 -2.00 6.39
C GLY A 41 -14.90 -2.16 5.05
N ASP A 42 -14.34 -1.06 4.52
CA ASP A 42 -13.66 -1.08 3.23
C ASP A 42 -12.20 -1.49 3.39
N ARG A 43 -11.74 -2.38 2.49
CA ARG A 43 -10.37 -2.86 2.50
C ARG A 43 -9.42 -1.81 1.92
N LEU A 44 -8.45 -1.38 2.73
CA LEU A 44 -7.49 -0.33 2.42
C LEU A 44 -6.03 -0.82 2.46
N LEU A 45 -5.21 -0.19 1.62
CA LEU A 45 -3.75 -0.18 1.71
C LEU A 45 -3.27 1.26 1.91
N SER A 46 -2.62 1.53 3.05
CA SER A 46 -1.86 2.77 3.27
C SER A 46 -0.43 2.56 2.84
N ALA A 47 0.04 3.40 1.92
CA ALA A 47 1.35 3.29 1.32
C ALA A 47 1.93 4.65 0.96
N TYR A 48 3.25 4.77 0.97
CA TYR A 48 3.94 5.96 0.51
C TYR A 48 4.32 5.80 -0.97
N GLN A 49 3.78 6.63 -1.83
CA GLN A 49 4.13 6.63 -3.25
C GLN A 49 5.50 7.27 -3.47
N LEU A 50 6.37 6.55 -4.16
CA LEU A 50 7.72 7.00 -4.51
C LEU A 50 7.79 7.60 -5.92
N ARG A 51 7.03 7.04 -6.87
CA ARG A 51 7.03 7.45 -8.28
C ARG A 51 5.85 6.82 -9.03
N GLY A 52 5.62 7.30 -10.26
CA GLY A 52 4.51 6.90 -11.11
C GLY A 52 3.44 7.98 -11.19
N ASP A 53 2.52 7.81 -12.14
CA ASP A 53 1.52 8.82 -12.45
C ASP A 53 0.47 8.94 -11.34
N SER A 54 0.01 10.16 -11.15
CA SER A 54 -1.03 10.48 -10.19
C SER A 54 -2.03 11.43 -10.81
N ALA A 55 -3.31 11.10 -10.69
CA ALA A 55 -4.41 11.95 -11.15
C ALA A 55 -4.33 13.39 -10.59
N SER A 56 -3.71 13.57 -9.41
CA SER A 56 -3.53 14.88 -8.74
C SER A 56 -2.20 15.58 -9.07
N GLY A 57 -1.38 15.08 -9.99
CA GLY A 57 -0.08 15.67 -10.38
C GLY A 57 1.05 15.57 -9.34
N THR A 58 0.75 15.17 -8.09
CA THR A 58 1.76 14.94 -7.05
C THR A 58 2.16 13.46 -7.04
N SER A 59 3.32 13.16 -7.62
CA SER A 59 3.81 11.79 -7.84
C SER A 59 4.48 11.14 -6.62
N GLN A 60 4.60 11.85 -5.49
CA GLN A 60 5.25 11.39 -4.26
C GLN A 60 4.42 11.75 -3.01
N GLY A 61 4.33 10.85 -2.02
CA GLY A 61 3.65 11.10 -0.75
C GLY A 61 2.73 9.97 -0.28
N TRP A 62 2.15 10.13 0.91
CA TRP A 62 1.20 9.18 1.48
C TRP A 62 -0.08 9.07 0.65
N LYS A 63 -0.50 7.83 0.39
CA LYS A 63 -1.71 7.49 -0.36
C LYS A 63 -2.44 6.34 0.31
N THR A 64 -3.76 6.41 0.27
CA THR A 64 -4.65 5.32 0.68
C THR A 64 -5.30 4.74 -0.57
N PHE A 65 -5.11 3.44 -0.78
CA PHE A 65 -5.66 2.70 -1.91
C PHE A 65 -6.84 1.87 -1.46
N ARG A 66 -7.98 2.09 -2.11
CA ARG A 66 -9.17 1.27 -1.99
C ARG A 66 -8.94 -0.03 -2.76
N MET A 67 -8.87 -1.14 -2.06
CA MET A 67 -8.50 -2.42 -2.68
C MET A 67 -9.56 -2.93 -3.66
N ASP A 68 -10.82 -2.49 -3.51
CA ASP A 68 -11.89 -2.74 -4.48
C ASP A 68 -11.67 -2.03 -5.83
N ARG A 69 -10.82 -1.00 -5.88
CA ARG A 69 -10.49 -0.23 -7.08
C ARG A 69 -9.09 -0.51 -7.63
N VAL A 70 -8.34 -1.39 -6.98
CA VAL A 70 -7.00 -1.77 -7.43
C VAL A 70 -7.13 -2.73 -8.61
N GLU A 71 -6.53 -2.35 -9.73
CA GLU A 71 -6.58 -3.10 -10.99
C GLU A 71 -5.51 -4.20 -11.02
N SER A 72 -4.36 -3.97 -10.39
CA SER A 72 -3.28 -4.94 -10.28
C SER A 72 -2.35 -4.63 -9.10
N VAL A 73 -1.73 -5.67 -8.53
CA VAL A 73 -0.67 -5.55 -7.52
C VAL A 73 0.46 -6.50 -7.87
N VAL A 74 1.66 -5.94 -7.96
CA VAL A 74 2.88 -6.71 -8.23
C VAL A 74 3.94 -6.36 -7.19
N ILE A 75 4.59 -7.37 -6.64
CA ILE A 75 5.76 -7.20 -5.78
C ILE A 75 6.97 -6.87 -6.66
N SER A 76 7.63 -5.76 -6.37
CA SER A 76 8.93 -5.44 -6.96
C SER A 76 10.05 -6.23 -6.28
N ASP A 77 11.17 -6.38 -6.97
CA ASP A 77 12.41 -6.89 -6.37
C ASP A 77 13.11 -5.83 -5.49
N GLU A 78 12.74 -4.56 -5.67
CA GLU A 78 13.26 -3.46 -4.87
C GLU A 78 12.75 -3.50 -3.42
N LEU A 79 13.68 -3.27 -2.49
CA LEU A 79 13.44 -3.19 -1.05
C LEU A 79 13.47 -1.73 -0.55
N PHE A 80 12.81 -1.47 0.58
CA PHE A 80 12.99 -0.23 1.32
C PHE A 80 13.56 -0.49 2.72
N HIS A 81 14.60 0.28 3.06
CA HIS A 81 15.35 0.12 4.30
C HIS A 81 14.78 1.02 5.39
N GLY A 82 13.74 0.53 6.07
CA GLY A 82 13.15 1.17 7.25
C GLY A 82 11.88 1.97 6.99
N ALA A 83 11.12 2.21 8.06
CA ALA A 83 9.95 3.08 8.02
C ALA A 83 10.42 4.54 7.83
N ARG A 84 9.68 5.30 7.02
CA ARG A 84 9.91 6.74 6.89
C ARG A 84 9.64 7.44 8.21
N SER A 85 10.44 8.46 8.55
CA SER A 85 10.30 9.23 9.79
C SER A 85 8.95 9.95 9.90
N ASP A 86 8.34 10.28 8.75
CA ASP A 86 7.01 10.90 8.64
C ASP A 86 5.85 9.89 8.67
N PHE A 87 6.12 8.59 8.87
CA PHE A 87 5.08 7.59 9.05
C PHE A 87 4.42 7.74 10.43
N GLN A 88 3.21 8.31 10.43
CA GLN A 88 2.34 8.28 11.61
C GLN A 88 1.62 6.92 11.66
N ARG A 89 2.00 6.12 12.66
CA ARG A 89 1.50 4.75 12.89
C ARG A 89 -0.02 4.68 13.18
N ASP A 90 -0.60 5.80 13.60
CA ASP A 90 -1.94 5.89 14.18
C ASP A 90 -2.64 7.15 13.66
N ASP A 91 -3.04 7.12 12.38
CA ASP A 91 -3.87 8.16 11.76
C ASP A 91 -5.38 7.89 11.93
N GLY A 92 -5.75 6.86 12.70
CA GLY A 92 -7.14 6.51 13.02
C GLY A 92 -7.95 5.94 11.87
N VAL A 93 -7.34 5.77 10.68
CA VAL A 93 -8.02 5.33 9.45
C VAL A 93 -8.48 3.88 9.54
N PHE A 94 -7.67 3.00 10.15
CA PHE A 94 -7.94 1.57 10.20
C PHE A 94 -8.68 1.17 11.47
N LEU A 95 -9.82 0.50 11.33
CA LEU A 95 -10.54 -0.15 12.43
C LEU A 95 -9.95 -1.54 12.71
N ARG A 96 -9.60 -2.29 11.65
CA ARG A 96 -9.00 -3.62 11.75
C ARG A 96 -7.75 -3.69 10.92
N ILE A 97 -6.62 -3.98 11.55
CA ILE A 97 -5.35 -4.17 10.84
C ILE A 97 -5.19 -5.66 10.52
N VAL A 98 -4.90 -5.96 9.26
CA VAL A 98 -4.58 -7.32 8.80
C VAL A 98 -3.07 -7.52 8.75
N CYS A 99 -2.33 -6.55 8.21
CA CYS A 99 -0.87 -6.57 8.15
C CYS A 99 -0.33 -5.16 8.34
N ARG A 100 0.78 -5.01 9.07
CA ARG A 100 1.49 -3.73 9.19
C ARG A 100 3.00 -3.90 9.21
N LEU A 101 3.69 -2.84 8.82
CA LEU A 101 5.15 -2.80 8.86
C LEU A 101 5.63 -2.84 10.31
N GLY A 102 6.47 -3.84 10.64
CA GLY A 102 7.07 -4.01 11.96
C GLY A 102 6.26 -4.88 12.93
N ASP A 103 5.20 -5.54 12.45
CA ASP A 103 4.57 -6.68 13.13
C ASP A 103 5.40 -7.96 12.97
#